data_AF-A0AA43CA83-F1
#
_entry.id   AF-A0AA43CA83-F1
#
_cell.length_a   1.000
_cell.length_b   1.000
_cell.length_c   1.000
_cell.angle_alpha   90.00
_cell.angle_beta   90.00
_cell.angle_gamma   90.00
#
_symmetry.space_group_name_H-M   'P 1'
#
loop_
_entity.id
_entity.type
_entity.pdbx_description
1 polymer ?
#
loop_
_entity_poly.entity_id
_entity_poly.type
_entity_poly.pdbx_seq_one_letter_code
_entity_poly.pdbx_strand_id
1 'polypeptide(L)'
;ASEWFRTLGARNISALPIIDKASANDPELSAELDRANLIYILGGFPGYLDHTLKESRCLDALLRSYEKGAVLAGSSAGAMVLCEWYFDPAVKEIKKGFGVKKDVILIPHHDTFGRSWHSLYFDKISDIRCIGIDEQTGMMNQADRHQWAVYGKGGVTLYLKTSIASYKTGQSFRFQ
;
A
#
# COMPACT_ATOMS: atom_id res chain seq x y z
N ALA A 1 -14.89 -5.39 -6.47
CA ALA A 1 -14.55 -4.85 -5.14
C ALA A 1 -15.78 -4.42 -4.36
N SER A 2 -16.64 -3.54 -4.91
CA SER A 2 -17.79 -2.98 -4.17
C SER A 2 -18.74 -4.04 -3.61
N GLU A 3 -19.07 -5.07 -4.39
CA GLU A 3 -19.96 -6.15 -3.91
C GLU A 3 -19.37 -6.91 -2.71
N TRP A 4 -18.07 -7.18 -2.73
CA TRP A 4 -17.37 -7.82 -1.61
C TRP A 4 -17.39 -6.94 -0.35
N PHE A 5 -17.23 -5.63 -0.46
CA PHE A 5 -17.35 -4.74 0.70
C PHE A 5 -18.78 -4.70 1.27
N ARG A 6 -19.82 -4.89 0.45
CA ARG A 6 -21.20 -5.02 0.95
C ARG A 6 -21.37 -6.26 1.81
N THR A 7 -20.76 -7.38 1.44
CA THR A 7 -20.83 -8.61 2.25
C THR A 7 -20.15 -8.45 3.62
N LEU A 8 -19.24 -7.49 3.76
CA LEU A 8 -18.61 -7.09 5.03
C LEU A 8 -19.42 -6.05 5.82
N GLY A 9 -20.59 -5.65 5.33
CA GLY A 9 -21.49 -4.70 6.00
C GLY A 9 -21.27 -3.23 5.66
N ALA A 10 -20.40 -2.90 4.69
CA ALA A 10 -20.27 -1.52 4.23
C ALA A 10 -21.55 -1.07 3.51
N ARG A 11 -22.11 0.07 3.95
CA ARG A 11 -23.40 0.59 3.44
C ARG A 11 -23.24 1.68 2.40
N ASN A 12 -22.21 2.52 2.54
CA ASN A 12 -21.90 3.59 1.60
C ASN A 12 -20.59 3.25 0.89
N ILE A 13 -20.68 2.85 -0.39
CA ILE A 13 -19.54 2.39 -1.16
C ILE A 13 -19.57 3.07 -2.52
N SER A 14 -18.46 3.72 -2.85
CA SER A 14 -18.28 4.39 -4.12
C SER A 14 -17.03 3.89 -4.81
N ALA A 15 -17.15 3.59 -6.10
CA ALA A 15 -16.03 3.32 -6.96
C ALA A 15 -15.68 4.61 -7.70
N LEU A 16 -14.57 5.24 -7.33
CA LEU A 16 -14.18 6.53 -7.89
C LEU A 16 -13.37 6.31 -9.17
N PRO A 17 -13.81 6.83 -10.34
CA PRO A 17 -13.13 6.66 -11.61
C PRO A 17 -11.93 7.62 -11.75
N ILE A 18 -11.01 7.57 -10.80
CA ILE A 18 -9.75 8.32 -10.83
C ILE A 18 -8.76 7.57 -11.71
N ILE A 19 -8.88 7.79 -13.02
CA ILE A 19 -8.17 7.03 -14.05
C ILE A 19 -7.03 7.80 -14.69
N ASP A 20 -6.96 9.12 -14.50
CA ASP A 20 -5.96 10.00 -15.10
C ASP A 20 -5.77 11.29 -14.27
N LYS A 21 -4.89 12.17 -14.73
CA LYS A 21 -4.57 13.41 -14.01
C LYS A 21 -5.75 14.38 -13.90
N ALA A 22 -6.65 14.37 -14.89
CA ALA A 22 -7.82 15.25 -14.90
C ALA A 22 -8.82 14.81 -13.83
N SER A 23 -9.20 13.53 -13.83
CA SER A 23 -10.06 12.93 -12.80
C SER A 23 -9.43 12.97 -11.41
N ALA A 24 -8.10 12.83 -11.27
CA ALA A 24 -7.41 13.00 -9.98
C ALA A 24 -7.50 14.43 -9.42
N ASN A 25 -7.80 15.42 -10.26
CA ASN A 25 -8.04 16.81 -9.87
C ASN A 25 -9.51 17.21 -9.91
N ASP A 26 -10.42 16.25 -10.06
CA ASP A 26 -11.84 16.50 -9.96
C ASP A 26 -12.22 16.88 -8.50
N PRO A 27 -12.87 18.03 -8.28
CA PRO A 27 -13.23 18.48 -6.94
C PRO A 27 -14.24 17.56 -6.25
N GLU A 28 -15.18 16.96 -6.98
CA GLU A 28 -16.19 16.06 -6.43
C GLU A 28 -15.57 14.74 -5.97
N LEU A 29 -14.69 14.15 -6.79
CA LEU A 29 -13.99 12.91 -6.44
C LEU A 29 -13.07 13.12 -5.22
N SER A 30 -12.36 14.25 -5.17
CA SER A 30 -11.51 14.58 -4.02
C SER A 30 -12.34 14.82 -2.75
N ALA A 31 -13.50 15.46 -2.85
CA ALA A 31 -14.40 15.68 -1.72
C ALA A 31 -14.99 14.35 -1.20
N GLU A 32 -15.22 13.39 -2.08
CA GLU A 32 -15.67 12.05 -1.70
C GLU A 32 -14.59 11.26 -0.95
N LEU A 33 -13.33 11.31 -1.41
CA LEU A 33 -12.19 10.72 -0.68
C LEU A 33 -12.02 11.32 0.73
N ASP A 34 -12.14 12.64 0.86
CA ASP A 34 -11.95 13.35 2.13
C ASP A 34 -12.98 12.96 3.21
N ARG A 35 -14.13 12.40 2.82
CA ARG A 35 -15.19 11.92 3.72
C ARG A 35 -15.15 10.42 3.99
N ALA A 36 -14.32 9.66 3.28
CA ALA A 36 -14.29 8.21 3.39
C ALA A 36 -13.73 7.75 4.75
N ASN A 37 -14.31 6.69 5.33
CA ASN A 37 -13.75 6.05 6.53
C ASN A 37 -12.77 4.91 6.20
N LEU A 38 -12.83 4.40 4.96
CA LEU A 38 -11.95 3.39 4.41
C LEU A 38 -11.68 3.75 2.95
N ILE A 39 -10.42 3.81 2.56
CA ILE A 39 -9.98 4.00 1.18
C ILE A 39 -9.18 2.76 0.79
N TYR A 40 -9.59 2.11 -0.30
CA TYR A 40 -8.92 0.91 -0.83
C TYR A 40 -8.37 1.18 -2.23
N ILE A 41 -7.05 1.15 -2.37
CA ILE A 41 -6.37 1.33 -3.65
C ILE A 41 -6.12 -0.03 -4.31
N LEU A 42 -6.65 -0.21 -5.51
CA LEU A 42 -6.53 -1.44 -6.27
C LEU A 42 -5.09 -1.65 -6.80
N GLY A 43 -4.81 -2.90 -7.20
CA GLY A 43 -3.60 -3.24 -7.95
C GLY A 43 -3.65 -2.72 -9.40
N GLY A 44 -2.54 -2.90 -10.12
CA GLY A 44 -2.37 -2.39 -11.48
C GLY A 44 -0.91 -2.03 -11.74
N PHE A 45 -0.69 -0.85 -12.31
CA PHE A 45 0.66 -0.35 -12.63
C PHE A 45 1.07 0.72 -11.61
N PRO A 46 2.08 0.47 -10.75
CA PRO A 46 2.43 1.42 -9.68
C PRO A 46 2.95 2.76 -10.23
N GLY A 47 3.68 2.74 -11.36
CA GLY A 47 4.12 3.96 -12.05
C GLY A 47 2.98 4.85 -12.54
N TYR A 48 1.94 4.24 -13.12
CA TYR A 48 0.76 4.98 -13.59
C TYR A 48 -0.06 5.52 -12.42
N LEU A 49 -0.23 4.71 -11.37
CA LEU A 49 -0.94 5.10 -10.16
C LEU A 49 -0.25 6.28 -9.45
N ASP A 50 1.08 6.23 -9.29
CA ASP A 50 1.91 7.34 -8.80
C ASP A 50 1.73 8.58 -9.68
N HIS A 51 1.95 8.46 -10.99
CA HIS A 51 1.84 9.58 -11.92
C HIS A 51 0.47 10.29 -11.86
N THR A 52 -0.61 9.50 -11.84
CA THR A 52 -1.99 9.99 -11.80
C THR A 52 -2.27 10.74 -10.50
N LEU A 53 -1.95 10.16 -9.34
CA LEU A 53 -2.33 10.71 -8.04
C LEU A 53 -1.35 11.76 -7.49
N LYS A 54 -0.05 11.67 -7.77
CA LYS A 54 0.96 12.57 -7.21
C LYS A 54 0.62 14.04 -7.48
N GLU A 55 0.74 14.93 -6.50
CA GLU A 55 0.42 16.37 -6.70
C GLU A 55 -1.02 16.60 -7.25
N SER A 56 -1.98 15.79 -6.82
CA SER A 56 -3.39 15.94 -7.19
C SER A 56 -4.27 16.20 -5.97
N ARG A 57 -5.43 16.82 -6.21
CA ARG A 57 -6.44 17.02 -5.16
C ARG A 57 -6.88 15.72 -4.51
N CYS A 58 -6.98 14.64 -5.28
CA CYS A 58 -7.35 13.33 -4.76
C CYS A 58 -6.30 12.74 -3.82
N LEU A 59 -5.01 12.88 -4.12
CA LEU A 59 -3.97 12.43 -3.19
C LEU A 59 -3.98 13.26 -1.91
N ASP A 60 -4.12 14.58 -2.00
CA ASP A 60 -4.22 15.44 -0.82
C ASP A 60 -5.44 15.07 0.03
N ALA A 61 -6.58 14.80 -0.58
CA ALA A 61 -7.79 14.36 0.10
C ALA A 61 -7.63 12.99 0.77
N LEU A 62 -6.98 12.04 0.09
CA LEU A 62 -6.68 10.72 0.63
C LEU A 62 -5.78 10.82 1.86
N LEU A 63 -4.72 11.64 1.80
CA LEU A 63 -3.81 11.84 2.93
C LEU A 63 -4.50 12.54 4.10
N ARG A 64 -5.30 13.60 3.84
CA ARG A 64 -6.11 14.25 4.88
C ARG A 64 -7.11 13.29 5.53
N SER A 65 -7.77 12.45 4.74
CA SER A 65 -8.72 11.45 5.24
C SER A 65 -8.00 10.45 6.17
N TYR A 66 -6.83 9.98 5.77
CA TYR A 66 -5.98 9.14 6.60
C TYR A 66 -5.55 9.82 7.91
N GLU A 67 -5.14 11.09 7.85
CA GLU A 67 -4.80 11.89 9.04
C GLU A 67 -6.00 12.06 10.01
N LYS A 68 -7.22 12.16 9.48
CA LYS A 68 -8.48 12.18 10.25
C LYS A 68 -8.86 10.81 10.86
N GLY A 69 -8.11 9.76 10.55
CA GLY A 69 -8.32 8.41 11.10
C GLY A 69 -9.03 7.44 10.16
N ALA A 70 -9.18 7.77 8.87
CA ALA A 70 -9.65 6.79 7.90
C ALA A 70 -8.64 5.65 7.74
N VAL A 71 -9.15 4.44 7.50
CA VAL A 71 -8.30 3.29 7.18
C VAL A 71 -7.86 3.39 5.73
N LEU A 72 -6.57 3.25 5.49
CA LEU A 72 -6.01 3.22 4.14
C LEU A 72 -5.46 1.82 3.85
N ALA A 73 -5.94 1.21 2.78
CA ALA A 73 -5.55 -0.11 2.33
C ALA A 73 -5.13 -0.07 0.86
N GLY A 74 -4.22 -0.96 0.49
CA GLY A 74 -3.78 -1.12 -0.89
C GLY A 74 -3.48 -2.58 -1.19
N SER A 75 -3.63 -2.98 -2.45
CA SER A 75 -3.22 -4.30 -2.93
C SER A 75 -2.24 -4.16 -4.08
N SER A 76 -1.18 -4.98 -4.08
CA SER A 76 -0.14 -4.98 -5.11
C SER A 76 0.39 -3.56 -5.34
N ALA A 77 0.29 -3.01 -6.56
CA ALA A 77 0.65 -1.62 -6.88
C ALA A 77 0.08 -0.58 -5.90
N GLY A 78 -1.17 -0.75 -5.44
CA GLY A 78 -1.77 0.13 -4.45
C GLY A 78 -1.06 0.10 -3.10
N ALA A 79 -0.61 -1.07 -2.65
CA ALA A 79 0.19 -1.18 -1.41
C ALA A 79 1.59 -0.58 -1.57
N MET A 80 2.18 -0.75 -2.76
CA MET A 80 3.50 -0.25 -3.09
C MET A 80 3.57 1.28 -3.01
N VAL A 81 2.67 1.99 -3.69
CA VAL A 81 2.69 3.47 -3.72
C VAL A 81 2.38 4.13 -2.39
N LEU A 82 1.77 3.42 -1.43
CA LEU A 82 1.55 3.93 -0.07
C LEU A 82 2.84 3.99 0.75
N CYS A 83 3.84 3.20 0.39
CA CYS A 83 5.14 3.26 1.03
C CYS A 83 5.91 4.50 0.55
N GLU A 84 6.96 4.89 1.28
CA GLU A 84 7.83 5.98 0.85
C GLU A 84 8.59 5.63 -0.43
N TRP A 85 8.90 4.35 -0.61
CA TRP A 85 9.62 3.86 -1.76
C TRP A 85 8.86 2.72 -2.41
N TYR A 86 8.88 2.68 -3.73
CA TYR A 86 8.37 1.57 -4.50
C TYR A 86 9.26 1.29 -5.71
N PHE A 87 9.18 0.07 -6.21
CA PHE A 87 9.83 -0.30 -7.46
C PHE A 87 8.85 -0.27 -8.61
N ASP A 88 9.24 0.38 -9.69
CA ASP A 88 8.47 0.37 -10.91
C ASP A 88 9.01 -0.72 -11.85
N PRO A 89 8.31 -1.86 -12.01
CA PRO A 89 8.79 -2.95 -12.86
C PRO A 89 8.82 -2.58 -14.35
N ALA A 90 8.07 -1.56 -14.79
CA ALA A 90 8.04 -1.14 -16.18
C ALA A 90 9.33 -0.45 -16.60
N VAL A 91 9.89 0.41 -15.73
CA VAL A 91 11.14 1.14 -15.98
C VAL A 91 12.34 0.58 -15.21
N LYS A 92 12.12 -0.38 -14.32
CA LYS A 92 13.14 -1.04 -13.46
C LYS A 92 13.86 -0.07 -12.52
N GLU A 93 13.14 0.90 -11.98
CA GLU A 93 13.68 1.93 -11.08
C GLU A 93 12.96 1.94 -9.73
N ILE A 94 13.67 2.42 -8.70
CA ILE A 94 13.08 2.73 -7.40
C ILE A 94 12.63 4.18 -7.43
N LYS A 95 11.38 4.44 -7.04
CA LYS A 95 10.75 5.76 -7.06
C LYS A 95 10.16 6.08 -5.69
N LYS A 96 9.93 7.37 -5.44
CA LYS A 96 9.22 7.84 -4.25
C LYS A 96 7.72 7.66 -4.41
N GLY A 97 7.10 6.98 -3.47
CA GLY A 97 5.63 6.89 -3.33
C GLY A 97 5.06 8.02 -2.47
N PHE A 98 3.87 7.79 -1.93
CA PHE A 98 3.12 8.77 -1.14
C PHE A 98 3.62 8.88 0.30
N GLY A 99 4.45 7.92 0.76
CA GLY A 99 5.12 8.03 2.05
C GLY A 99 4.19 7.99 3.25
N VAL A 100 3.09 7.26 3.16
CA VAL A 100 2.24 6.91 4.31
C VAL A 100 3.01 6.02 5.27
N LYS A 101 3.76 5.04 4.74
CA LYS A 101 4.75 4.28 5.52
C LYS A 101 6.17 4.71 5.17
N LYS A 102 6.81 5.42 6.10
CA LYS A 102 8.18 5.96 5.98
C LYS A 102 9.25 4.87 6.02
N ASP A 103 10.35 5.10 5.29
CA ASP A 103 11.53 4.25 5.23
C ASP A 103 11.24 2.79 4.84
N VAL A 104 10.20 2.59 4.03
CA VAL A 104 9.73 1.26 3.62
C VAL A 104 9.66 1.16 2.11
N ILE A 105 10.04 -0.02 1.62
CA ILE A 105 9.70 -0.54 0.30
C ILE A 105 8.92 -1.84 0.45
N LEU A 106 7.81 -1.98 -0.28
CA LEU A 106 6.96 -3.16 -0.24
C LEU A 106 7.09 -3.96 -1.53
N ILE A 107 7.27 -5.27 -1.38
CA ILE A 107 7.33 -6.27 -2.45
C ILE A 107 6.05 -7.11 -2.38
N PRO A 108 5.07 -6.87 -3.27
CA PRO A 108 3.90 -7.73 -3.36
C PRO A 108 4.25 -9.02 -4.13
N HIS A 109 3.33 -10.00 -4.13
CA HIS A 109 3.52 -11.25 -4.88
C HIS A 109 4.84 -11.95 -4.51
N HIS A 110 5.19 -11.89 -3.23
CA HIS A 110 6.52 -12.23 -2.75
C HIS A 110 6.83 -13.73 -2.87
N ASP A 111 5.85 -14.59 -2.75
CA ASP A 111 5.97 -16.04 -2.96
C ASP A 111 5.99 -16.45 -4.44
N THR A 112 5.73 -15.53 -5.36
CA THR A 112 5.77 -15.79 -6.81
C THR A 112 6.96 -15.06 -7.45
N PHE A 113 6.74 -13.94 -8.13
CA PHE A 113 7.78 -13.22 -8.86
C PHE A 113 8.45 -12.10 -8.04
N GLY A 114 7.76 -11.57 -7.03
CA GLY A 114 8.18 -10.36 -6.32
C GLY A 114 9.48 -10.53 -5.54
N ARG A 115 9.74 -11.70 -4.93
CA ARG A 115 10.96 -11.94 -4.14
C ARG A 115 12.25 -11.72 -4.93
N SER A 116 12.23 -11.95 -6.24
CA SER A 116 13.38 -11.69 -7.11
C SER A 116 13.82 -10.22 -7.09
N TRP A 117 12.93 -9.30 -6.73
CA TRP A 117 13.24 -7.89 -6.68
C TRP A 117 14.00 -7.48 -5.42
N HIS A 118 13.99 -8.29 -4.36
CA HIS A 118 14.66 -7.97 -3.10
C HIS A 118 16.14 -7.60 -3.29
N SER A 119 16.86 -8.33 -4.14
CA SER A 119 18.28 -8.06 -4.45
C SER A 119 18.51 -6.73 -5.18
N LEU A 120 17.50 -6.15 -5.83
CA LEU A 120 17.60 -4.86 -6.51
C LEU A 120 17.66 -3.68 -5.52
N TYR A 121 17.19 -3.88 -4.28
CA TYR A 121 17.04 -2.83 -3.28
C TYR A 121 18.11 -2.88 -2.20
N PHE A 122 18.56 -4.10 -1.86
CA PHE A 122 19.39 -4.36 -0.69
C PHE A 122 20.70 -3.56 -0.69
N ASP A 123 21.39 -3.48 -1.83
CA ASP A 123 22.65 -2.74 -1.95
C ASP A 123 22.46 -1.23 -2.13
N LYS A 124 21.27 -0.82 -2.58
CA LYS A 124 20.99 0.59 -2.90
C LYS A 124 20.47 1.38 -1.71
N ILE A 125 19.91 0.72 -0.70
CA ILE A 125 19.33 1.45 0.42
C ILE A 125 19.66 0.83 1.78
N SER A 126 20.71 1.36 2.41
CA SER A 126 21.27 0.93 3.69
C SER A 126 20.35 1.10 4.91
N ASP A 127 19.25 1.84 4.75
CA ASP A 127 18.36 2.27 5.83
C ASP A 127 16.86 2.09 5.52
N ILE A 128 16.50 1.52 4.36
CA ILE A 128 15.10 1.18 4.04
C ILE A 128 14.81 -0.24 4.50
N ARG A 129 13.63 -0.42 5.10
CA ARG A 129 13.11 -1.71 5.52
C ARG A 129 12.24 -2.27 4.40
N CYS A 130 12.55 -3.49 3.98
CA CYS A 130 11.80 -4.15 2.92
C CYS A 130 10.76 -5.12 3.49
N ILE A 131 9.53 -5.07 2.98
CA ILE A 131 8.42 -5.95 3.38
C ILE A 131 7.98 -6.76 2.17
N GLY A 132 8.21 -8.07 2.19
CA GLY A 132 7.62 -9.02 1.26
C GLY A 132 6.24 -9.47 1.76
N ILE A 133 5.22 -9.40 0.91
CA ILE A 133 3.88 -9.93 1.19
C ILE A 133 3.51 -10.95 0.11
N ASP A 134 3.27 -12.19 0.54
CA ASP A 134 2.86 -13.29 -0.32
C ASP A 134 1.46 -13.04 -0.93
N GLU A 135 1.09 -13.74 -2.00
CA GLU A 135 -0.25 -13.65 -2.57
C GLU A 135 -1.35 -14.03 -1.56
N GLN A 136 -2.54 -13.46 -1.74
CA GLN A 136 -3.70 -13.67 -0.86
C GLN A 136 -3.38 -13.45 0.63
N THR A 137 -2.45 -12.54 0.91
CA THR A 137 -1.95 -12.21 2.25
C THR A 137 -1.95 -10.71 2.45
N GLY A 138 -2.21 -10.25 3.68
CA GLY A 138 -2.14 -8.86 4.06
C GLY A 138 -1.62 -8.71 5.48
N MET A 139 -1.09 -7.53 5.79
CA MET A 139 -0.78 -7.12 7.15
C MET A 139 -1.60 -5.89 7.52
N MET A 140 -2.12 -5.89 8.74
CA MET A 140 -2.93 -4.78 9.25
C MET A 140 -2.33 -4.26 10.55
N ASN A 141 -2.13 -2.95 10.57
CA ASN A 141 -1.68 -2.21 11.74
C ASN A 141 -2.80 -2.20 12.79
N GLN A 142 -2.43 -2.51 14.03
CA GLN A 142 -3.33 -2.56 15.17
C GLN A 142 -3.39 -1.20 15.88
N ALA A 143 -4.28 -1.08 16.87
CA ALA A 143 -4.61 0.17 17.54
C ALA A 143 -3.41 0.94 18.14
N ASP A 144 -2.29 0.27 18.45
CA ASP A 144 -1.08 0.89 19.03
C ASP A 144 -0.09 1.46 17.98
N ARG A 145 -0.47 1.49 16.70
CA ARG A 145 0.31 1.97 15.55
C ARG A 145 1.62 1.24 15.25
N HIS A 146 2.03 0.27 16.07
CA HIS A 146 3.33 -0.40 15.90
C HIS A 146 3.23 -1.92 15.87
N GLN A 147 2.12 -2.49 16.32
CA GLN A 147 1.80 -3.90 16.18
C GLN A 147 1.09 -4.14 14.86
N TRP A 148 1.56 -5.14 14.13
CA TRP A 148 0.96 -5.59 12.88
C TRP A 148 0.58 -7.05 13.00
N ALA A 149 -0.58 -7.40 12.48
CA ALA A 149 -1.05 -8.79 12.42
C ALA A 149 -1.13 -9.25 10.97
N VAL A 150 -0.76 -10.50 10.73
CA VAL A 150 -0.79 -11.14 9.39
C VAL A 150 -2.10 -11.88 9.20
N TYR A 151 -2.71 -11.68 8.03
CA TYR A 151 -3.96 -12.31 7.61
C TYR A 151 -3.82 -12.91 6.21
N GLY A 152 -4.64 -13.91 5.90
CA GLY A 152 -4.69 -14.53 4.58
C GLY A 152 -4.09 -15.93 4.54
N LYS A 153 -3.53 -16.32 3.38
CA LYS A 153 -3.06 -17.70 3.15
C LYS A 153 -1.55 -17.89 3.19
N GLY A 154 -0.77 -16.83 3.03
CA GLY A 154 0.68 -16.87 2.97
C GLY A 154 1.34 -16.28 4.22
N GLY A 155 2.43 -15.53 4.02
CA GLY A 155 3.13 -14.82 5.07
C GLY A 155 3.64 -13.45 4.66
N VAL A 156 4.24 -12.80 5.65
CA VAL A 156 4.94 -11.53 5.52
C VAL A 156 6.39 -11.76 5.91
N THR A 157 7.31 -11.35 5.04
CA THR A 157 8.75 -11.41 5.28
C THR A 157 9.30 -10.00 5.44
N LEU A 158 9.91 -9.74 6.59
CA LEU A 158 10.67 -8.52 6.86
C LEU A 158 12.14 -8.77 6.53
N TYR A 159 12.65 -7.93 5.66
CA TYR A 159 14.07 -7.85 5.33
C TYR A 159 14.65 -6.65 6.06
N LEU A 160 15.30 -6.93 7.19
CA LEU A 160 15.99 -5.96 8.03
C LEU A 160 17.49 -5.98 7.67
N LYS A 161 18.20 -4.90 8.03
CA LYS A 161 19.62 -4.72 7.71
C LYS A 161 20.51 -5.92 8.05
N THR A 162 20.20 -6.61 9.15
CA THR A 162 21.01 -7.72 9.67
C THR A 162 20.24 -9.03 9.81
N SER A 163 18.96 -9.06 9.47
CA SER A 163 18.12 -10.24 9.69
C SER A 163 16.93 -10.30 8.75
N ILE A 164 16.45 -11.52 8.52
CA ILE A 164 15.21 -11.78 7.81
C ILE A 164 14.28 -12.45 8.81
N ALA A 165 13.06 -11.94 8.94
CA ALA A 165 12.03 -12.50 9.81
C ALA A 165 10.76 -12.74 9.02
N SER A 166 10.13 -13.91 9.20
CA SER A 166 8.89 -14.25 8.49
C SER A 166 7.77 -14.54 9.49
N TYR A 167 6.59 -14.04 9.18
CA TYR A 167 5.38 -14.17 9.99
C TYR A 167 4.25 -14.76 9.14
N LYS A 168 3.58 -15.77 9.67
CA LYS A 168 2.43 -16.45 9.06
C LYS A 168 1.12 -15.89 9.61
N THR A 169 0.01 -16.21 8.94
CA THR A 169 -1.34 -15.87 9.37
C THR A 169 -1.58 -16.14 10.86
N GLY A 170 -2.19 -15.19 11.55
CA GLY A 170 -2.46 -15.23 12.99
C GLY A 170 -1.29 -14.78 13.86
N GLN A 171 -0.08 -14.66 13.31
CA GLN A 171 1.05 -14.07 14.04
C GLN A 171 1.02 -12.55 13.98
N SER A 172 1.59 -11.93 15.01
CA SER A 172 1.78 -10.49 15.10
C SER A 172 3.25 -10.15 15.30
N PHE A 173 3.64 -8.97 14.87
CA PHE A 173 5.00 -8.45 15.00
C PHE A 173 5.00 -6.95 15.23
N ARG A 174 6.12 -6.44 15.76
CA ARG A 174 6.32 -4.99 15.91
C ARG A 174 7.09 -4.45 14.72
N PHE A 175 6.58 -3.37 14.13
CA PHE A 175 7.19 -2.70 12.99
C PHE A 175 6.85 -1.21 12.98
N GLN A 176 7.84 -0.38 13.32
CA GLN A 176 7.69 1.07 13.46
C GLN A 176 7.61 1.79 12.14
#